data_AF-X0XXJ8-F1
#
_entry.id   AF-X0XXJ8-F1
#
_cell.length_a   1.000
_cell.length_b   1.000
_cell.length_c   1.000
_cell.angle_alpha   90.00
_cell.angle_beta   90.00
_cell.angle_gamma   90.00
#
_symmetry.space_group_name_H-M   'P 1'
#
loop_
_entity.id
_entity.type
_entity.pdbx_description
1 polymer ?
#
loop_
_entity_poly.entity_id
_entity_poly.type
_entity_poly.pdbx_seq_one_letter_code
_entity_poly.pdbx_strand_id
1 'polypeptide(L)'
;TLNDAIDMKDSSEKETIERVEGYSRKEIFVISIGSFVLGTTCFLNDILINPLLGIYLILIGFMVIFYCFFKYLVVINHIILGTSHIVLPWFMIKINAGDTFIGFLPSLTLFESLILGTIISVAFTGQMVHEMIDGDSLSKLKPKTSQVIIWCASIVSFIIAIVSFFITQYLMFLPILFFPIGILYIFRKPRNNLLGRSSLKDTGIILGNLMLVYVIILILAP
;
A
#
# COMPACT_ATOMS: atom_id res chain seq x y z
N THR A 1 1.39 -9.63 -9.68
CA THR A 1 1.35 -10.22 -11.03
C THR A 1 2.30 -9.57 -12.02
N LEU A 2 2.10 -8.31 -12.46
CA LEU A 2 3.03 -7.68 -13.42
C LEU A 2 4.46 -7.64 -12.87
N ASN A 3 4.57 -7.29 -11.59
CA ASN A 3 5.82 -7.29 -10.85
C ASN A 3 6.54 -8.64 -10.96
N ASP A 4 5.85 -9.74 -10.63
CA ASP A 4 6.40 -11.09 -10.69
C ASP A 4 6.82 -11.48 -12.11
N ALA A 5 6.01 -11.12 -13.13
CA ALA A 5 6.38 -11.35 -14.53
C ALA A 5 7.67 -10.61 -14.96
N ILE A 6 8.01 -9.49 -14.34
CA ILE A 6 9.23 -8.74 -14.61
C ILE A 6 10.41 -9.32 -13.81
N ASP A 7 10.19 -9.58 -12.52
CA ASP A 7 11.19 -10.08 -11.56
C ASP A 7 11.66 -11.51 -11.84
N MET A 8 10.85 -12.33 -12.52
CA MET A 8 11.23 -13.68 -12.95
C MET A 8 12.53 -13.75 -13.78
N LYS A 9 13.01 -12.63 -14.32
CA LYS A 9 14.30 -12.57 -15.02
C LYS A 9 15.50 -12.59 -14.08
N ASP A 10 15.32 -12.19 -12.83
CA ASP A 10 16.40 -12.05 -11.87
C ASP A 10 16.44 -13.28 -10.96
N SER A 11 17.49 -14.10 -11.10
CA SER A 11 17.69 -15.29 -10.28
C SER A 11 17.97 -14.99 -8.80
N SER A 12 18.22 -13.73 -8.45
CA SER A 12 18.43 -13.31 -7.05
C SER A 12 17.11 -13.08 -6.28
N GLU A 13 15.98 -12.95 -6.99
CA GLU A 13 14.65 -12.74 -6.43
C GLU A 13 14.00 -14.07 -6.00
N LYS A 14 14.57 -14.70 -4.95
CA LYS A 14 14.17 -16.04 -4.48
C LYS A 14 12.67 -16.17 -4.18
N GLU A 15 12.09 -15.17 -3.53
CA GLU A 15 10.67 -15.21 -3.17
C GLU A 15 9.77 -15.16 -4.41
N THR A 16 10.13 -14.36 -5.42
CA THR A 16 9.38 -14.34 -6.68
C THR A 16 9.43 -15.71 -7.35
N ILE A 17 10.60 -16.35 -7.38
CA ILE A 17 10.79 -17.68 -7.99
C ILE A 17 9.92 -18.74 -7.28
N GLU A 18 9.86 -18.70 -5.95
CA GLU A 18 8.98 -19.57 -5.16
C GLU A 18 7.49 -19.29 -5.44
N ARG A 19 7.08 -18.02 -5.54
CA ARG A 19 5.67 -17.65 -5.79
C ARG A 19 5.15 -18.07 -7.17
N VAL A 20 6.02 -18.10 -8.18
CA VAL A 20 5.66 -18.40 -9.58
C VAL A 20 6.11 -19.80 -10.00
N GLU A 21 6.50 -20.64 -9.05
CA GLU A 21 6.97 -22.00 -9.32
C GLU A 21 5.92 -22.78 -10.14
N GLY A 22 6.37 -23.42 -11.22
CA GLY A 22 5.50 -24.14 -12.15
C GLY A 22 4.85 -23.29 -13.24
N TYR A 23 5.00 -21.96 -13.22
CA TYR A 23 4.51 -21.08 -14.28
C TYR A 23 5.63 -20.50 -15.14
N SER A 24 5.37 -20.38 -16.43
CA SER A 24 6.21 -19.62 -17.35
C SER A 24 5.97 -18.12 -17.21
N ARG A 25 7.00 -17.33 -17.50
CA ARG A 25 6.91 -15.87 -17.50
C ARG A 25 5.81 -15.33 -18.42
N LYS A 26 5.55 -16.01 -19.54
CA LYS A 26 4.49 -15.63 -20.49
C LYS A 26 3.11 -15.82 -19.85
N GLU A 27 2.90 -16.90 -19.11
CA GLU A 27 1.63 -17.16 -18.42
C GLU A 27 1.36 -16.10 -17.35
N ILE A 28 2.33 -15.80 -16.49
CA ILE A 28 2.16 -14.76 -15.46
C ILE A 28 1.89 -13.39 -16.10
N PHE A 29 2.55 -13.07 -17.22
CA PHE A 29 2.30 -11.84 -17.96
C PHE A 29 0.88 -11.78 -18.54
N VAL A 30 0.40 -12.89 -19.14
CA VAL A 30 -0.98 -13.00 -19.65
C VAL A 30 -2.00 -12.86 -18.52
N ILE A 31 -1.76 -13.50 -17.36
CA ILE A 31 -2.62 -13.33 -16.17
C ILE A 31 -2.65 -11.86 -15.75
N SER A 32 -1.51 -11.17 -15.76
CA SER A 32 -1.45 -9.75 -15.42
C SER A 32 -2.31 -8.89 -16.36
N ILE A 33 -2.26 -9.14 -17.67
CA ILE A 33 -3.11 -8.43 -18.65
C ILE A 33 -4.58 -8.79 -18.42
N GLY A 34 -4.89 -10.07 -18.24
CA GLY A 34 -6.23 -10.56 -17.98
C GLY A 34 -6.85 -9.92 -16.74
N SER A 35 -6.13 -9.89 -15.61
CA SER A 35 -6.57 -9.21 -14.39
C SER A 35 -6.83 -7.71 -14.61
N PHE A 36 -5.96 -7.03 -15.37
CA PHE A 36 -6.15 -5.61 -15.68
C PHE A 36 -7.40 -5.36 -16.54
N VAL A 37 -7.61 -6.17 -17.58
CA VAL A 37 -8.79 -6.06 -18.46
C VAL A 37 -10.08 -6.37 -17.69
N LEU A 38 -10.09 -7.44 -16.88
CA LEU A 38 -11.24 -7.79 -16.04
C LEU A 38 -11.55 -6.69 -15.03
N GLY A 39 -10.53 -6.18 -14.32
CA GLY A 39 -10.68 -5.06 -13.40
C GLY A 39 -11.23 -3.81 -14.09
N THR A 40 -10.70 -3.45 -15.26
CA THR A 40 -11.18 -2.32 -16.06
C THR A 40 -12.64 -2.51 -16.50
N THR A 41 -13.03 -3.73 -16.86
CA THR A 41 -14.39 -4.04 -17.30
C THR A 41 -15.42 -3.80 -16.19
N CYS A 42 -15.06 -4.06 -14.92
CA CYS A 42 -15.91 -3.77 -13.77
C CYS A 42 -16.27 -2.28 -13.65
N PHE A 43 -15.41 -1.38 -14.11
CA PHE A 43 -15.61 0.07 -14.06
C PHE A 43 -16.06 0.66 -15.41
N LEU A 44 -16.27 -0.16 -16.44
CA LEU A 44 -16.49 0.34 -17.80
C LEU A 44 -17.74 1.23 -17.89
N ASN A 45 -18.83 0.83 -17.23
CA ASN A 45 -20.05 1.64 -17.22
C ASN A 45 -19.82 2.99 -16.54
N ASP A 46 -19.14 3.01 -15.40
CA ASP A 46 -18.83 4.25 -14.68
C ASP A 46 -17.90 5.15 -15.52
N ILE A 47 -16.92 4.57 -16.23
CA ILE A 47 -16.03 5.31 -17.14
C ILE A 47 -16.81 5.90 -18.32
N LEU A 48 -17.79 5.18 -18.86
CA LEU A 48 -18.63 5.69 -19.96
C LEU A 48 -19.52 6.86 -19.51
N ILE A 49 -19.98 6.83 -18.26
CA ILE A 49 -20.76 7.91 -17.65
C ILE A 49 -19.84 9.10 -17.33
N ASN A 50 -18.66 8.85 -16.77
CA ASN A 50 -17.68 9.85 -16.40
C ASN A 50 -16.28 9.49 -16.94
N PRO A 51 -15.90 9.98 -18.14
CA PRO A 51 -14.62 9.67 -18.76
C PRO A 51 -13.38 10.06 -17.94
N LEU A 52 -13.52 10.96 -16.97
CA LEU A 52 -12.44 11.33 -16.05
C LEU A 52 -11.92 10.11 -15.28
N LEU A 53 -12.79 9.17 -14.92
CA LEU A 53 -12.40 7.91 -14.25
C LEU A 53 -11.43 7.09 -15.11
N GLY A 54 -11.57 7.14 -16.44
CA GLY A 54 -10.64 6.50 -17.38
C GLY A 54 -9.25 7.13 -17.34
N ILE A 55 -9.16 8.46 -17.18
CA ILE A 55 -7.88 9.18 -17.04
C ILE A 55 -7.18 8.74 -15.76
N TYR A 56 -7.91 8.66 -14.64
CA TYR A 56 -7.38 8.17 -13.37
C TYR A 56 -6.87 6.73 -13.48
N LEU A 57 -7.62 5.86 -14.14
CA LEU A 57 -7.21 4.47 -14.36
C LEU A 57 -5.92 4.37 -15.19
N ILE A 58 -5.78 5.18 -16.24
CA ILE A 58 -4.55 5.26 -17.05
C ILE A 58 -3.38 5.74 -16.18
N LEU A 59 -3.59 6.76 -15.35
CA LEU A 59 -2.57 7.28 -14.45
C LEU A 59 -2.11 6.21 -13.44
N ILE A 60 -3.04 5.48 -12.83
CA ILE A 60 -2.74 4.35 -11.94
C ILE A 60 -1.93 3.30 -12.68
N GLY A 61 -2.37 2.87 -13.86
CA GLY A 61 -1.68 1.87 -14.68
C GLY A 61 -0.25 2.30 -15.03
N PHE A 62 -0.06 3.56 -15.44
CA PHE A 62 1.26 4.12 -15.71
C PHE A 62 2.17 4.10 -14.47
N MET A 63 1.65 4.51 -13.31
CA MET A 63 2.39 4.50 -12.04
C MET A 63 2.81 3.08 -11.63
N VAL A 64 1.92 2.09 -11.76
CA VAL A 64 2.22 0.68 -11.46
C VAL A 64 3.29 0.12 -12.41
N ILE A 65 3.19 0.41 -13.71
CA ILE A 65 4.20 0.01 -14.69
C ILE A 65 5.54 0.64 -14.36
N PHE A 66 5.58 1.96 -14.10
CA PHE A 66 6.80 2.67 -13.72
C PHE A 66 7.46 2.03 -12.50
N TYR A 67 6.69 1.77 -11.44
CA TYR A 67 7.19 1.08 -10.25
C TYR A 67 7.87 -0.25 -10.58
N CYS A 68 7.25 -1.09 -11.42
CA CYS A 68 7.81 -2.40 -11.75
C CYS A 68 9.17 -2.30 -12.48
N PHE A 69 9.40 -1.25 -13.27
CA PHE A 69 10.66 -1.07 -14.01
C PHE A 69 11.74 -0.32 -13.21
N PHE A 70 11.36 0.60 -12.32
CA PHE A 70 12.28 1.51 -11.64
C PHE A 70 12.46 1.19 -10.15
N LYS A 71 12.55 -0.10 -9.80
CA LYS A 71 12.63 -0.58 -8.40
C LYS A 71 13.77 -0.02 -7.55
N TYR A 72 14.86 0.39 -8.19
CA TYR A 72 16.01 0.96 -7.48
C TYR A 72 15.70 2.32 -6.80
N LEU A 73 14.64 3.01 -7.20
CA LEU A 73 14.21 4.30 -6.62
C LEU A 73 13.32 4.11 -5.39
N VAL A 74 13.88 3.56 -4.31
CA VAL A 74 13.16 3.12 -3.09
C VAL A 74 12.09 4.11 -2.60
N VAL A 75 12.48 5.35 -2.31
CA VAL A 75 11.56 6.35 -1.72
C VAL A 75 10.48 6.78 -2.71
N ILE A 76 10.85 6.98 -3.97
CA ILE A 76 9.91 7.36 -5.03
C ILE A 76 8.89 6.25 -5.24
N ASN A 77 9.33 4.99 -5.21
CA ASN A 77 8.46 3.83 -5.38
C ASN A 77 7.42 3.71 -4.27
N HIS A 78 7.77 4.01 -3.01
CA HIS A 78 6.79 4.03 -1.93
C HIS A 78 5.71 5.10 -2.14
N ILE A 79 6.11 6.30 -2.61
CA ILE A 79 5.18 7.38 -2.93
C ILE A 79 4.27 6.96 -4.09
N ILE A 80 4.85 6.35 -5.13
CA ILE A 80 4.12 5.88 -6.32
C ILE A 80 3.11 4.80 -5.93
N LEU A 81 3.51 3.81 -5.14
CA LEU A 81 2.65 2.73 -4.64
C LEU A 81 1.50 3.30 -3.81
N GLY A 82 1.78 4.14 -2.82
CA GLY A 82 0.74 4.76 -1.98
C GLY A 82 -0.23 5.63 -2.78
N THR A 83 0.28 6.40 -3.74
CA THR A 83 -0.57 7.24 -4.60
C THR A 83 -1.45 6.40 -5.51
N SER A 84 -0.88 5.40 -6.18
CA SER A 84 -1.60 4.55 -7.15
C SER A 84 -2.62 3.61 -6.53
N HIS A 85 -2.38 3.11 -5.31
CA HIS A 85 -3.23 2.10 -4.67
C HIS A 85 -4.18 2.65 -3.61
N ILE A 86 -3.97 3.90 -3.14
CA ILE A 86 -4.79 4.50 -2.07
C ILE A 86 -5.39 5.83 -2.54
N VAL A 87 -4.55 6.80 -2.92
CA VAL A 87 -5.00 8.17 -3.21
C VAL A 87 -5.85 8.23 -4.47
N LEU A 88 -5.36 7.70 -5.60
CA LEU A 88 -6.08 7.77 -6.87
C LEU A 88 -7.37 6.92 -6.85
N PRO A 89 -7.41 5.70 -6.29
CA PRO A 89 -8.65 4.96 -6.09
C PRO A 89 -9.66 5.71 -5.21
N TRP A 90 -9.22 6.36 -4.13
CA TRP A 90 -10.09 7.21 -3.31
C TRP A 90 -10.70 8.34 -4.15
N PHE A 91 -9.90 8.97 -5.03
CA PHE A 91 -10.40 10.04 -5.90
C PHE A 91 -11.41 9.51 -6.92
N MET A 92 -11.17 8.33 -7.49
CA MET A 92 -12.14 7.69 -8.38
C MET A 92 -13.48 7.44 -7.70
N ILE A 93 -13.48 6.94 -6.46
CA ILE A 93 -14.71 6.70 -5.68
C ILE A 93 -15.47 8.01 -5.46
N LYS A 94 -14.78 9.08 -5.07
CA LYS A 94 -15.38 10.40 -4.85
C LYS A 94 -15.96 11.02 -6.13
N ILE A 95 -15.20 10.96 -7.22
CA ILE A 95 -15.65 11.45 -8.52
C ILE A 95 -16.88 10.67 -9.00
N ASN A 96 -16.91 9.35 -8.77
CA ASN A 96 -18.06 8.52 -9.10
C ASN A 96 -19.29 8.86 -8.24
N ALA A 97 -19.10 9.30 -6.99
CA ALA A 97 -20.16 9.80 -6.12
C ALA A 97 -20.65 11.23 -6.48
N GLY A 98 -20.12 11.83 -7.55
CA GLY A 98 -20.53 13.16 -8.04
C GLY A 98 -19.73 14.34 -7.45
N ASP A 99 -18.69 14.08 -6.67
CA ASP A 99 -17.83 15.11 -6.08
C ASP A 99 -16.67 15.43 -7.03
N THR A 100 -16.88 16.40 -7.93
CA THR A 100 -15.84 16.96 -8.79
C THR A 100 -15.59 18.42 -8.45
N PHE A 101 -14.49 18.70 -7.77
CA PHE A 101 -14.02 20.06 -7.48
C PHE A 101 -13.03 20.51 -8.57
N ILE A 102 -13.25 21.69 -9.18
CA ILE A 102 -12.39 22.19 -10.29
C ILE A 102 -12.37 21.24 -11.51
N GLY A 103 -13.34 20.32 -11.65
CA GLY A 103 -13.48 19.45 -12.81
C GLY A 103 -12.42 18.34 -12.97
N PHE A 104 -11.47 18.21 -12.05
CA PHE A 104 -10.43 17.16 -12.09
C PHE A 104 -10.17 16.52 -10.71
N LEU A 105 -10.08 17.30 -9.63
CA LEU A 105 -9.81 16.79 -8.29
C LEU A 105 -11.10 16.70 -7.48
N PRO A 106 -11.33 15.68 -6.64
CA PRO A 106 -12.45 15.72 -5.70
C PRO A 106 -12.20 16.74 -4.58
N SER A 107 -13.27 17.26 -3.98
CA SER A 107 -13.10 18.03 -2.74
C SER A 107 -12.73 17.09 -1.58
N LEU A 108 -11.73 17.50 -0.79
CA LEU A 108 -11.36 16.78 0.43
C LEU A 108 -11.66 17.67 1.63
N THR A 109 -12.63 17.23 2.44
CA THR A 109 -12.85 17.84 3.75
C THR A 109 -11.66 17.54 4.67
N LEU A 110 -11.53 18.31 5.75
CA LEU A 110 -10.50 18.06 6.77
C LEU A 110 -10.61 16.63 7.33
N PHE A 111 -11.83 16.17 7.59
CA PHE A 111 -12.09 14.82 8.11
C PHE A 111 -11.62 13.73 7.14
N GLU A 112 -11.95 13.85 5.85
CA GLU A 112 -11.52 12.89 4.83
C GLU A 112 -10.02 12.92 4.64
N SER A 113 -9.40 14.09 4.71
CA SER A 113 -7.94 14.25 4.63
C SER A 113 -7.24 13.55 5.79
N LEU A 114 -7.80 13.60 7.00
CA LEU A 114 -7.28 12.91 8.18
C LEU A 114 -7.44 11.39 8.07
N ILE A 115 -8.59 10.91 7.57
CA ILE A 115 -8.82 9.48 7.27
C ILE A 115 -7.80 8.99 6.25
N LEU A 116 -7.72 9.66 5.10
CA LEU A 116 -6.82 9.28 4.02
C LEU A 116 -5.35 9.33 4.47
N GLY A 117 -4.95 10.39 5.17
CA GLY A 117 -3.60 10.53 5.72
C GLY A 117 -3.24 9.40 6.69
N THR A 118 -4.19 8.95 7.49
CA THR A 118 -3.99 7.85 8.43
C THR A 118 -3.86 6.50 7.73
N ILE A 119 -4.67 6.24 6.69
CA ILE A 119 -4.56 5.03 5.86
C ILE A 119 -3.21 4.99 5.14
N ILE A 120 -2.81 6.11 4.52
CA ILE A 120 -1.51 6.24 3.83
C ILE A 120 -0.37 5.99 4.80
N SER A 121 -0.46 6.56 6.00
CA SER A 121 0.53 6.41 7.07
C SER A 121 0.75 4.94 7.48
N VAL A 122 -0.34 4.17 7.65
CA VAL A 122 -0.25 2.74 7.97
C VAL A 122 0.29 1.94 6.80
N ALA A 123 -0.20 2.21 5.59
CA ALA A 123 0.27 1.51 4.40
C ALA A 123 1.76 1.75 4.15
N PHE A 124 2.22 2.99 4.32
CA PHE A 124 3.62 3.36 4.17
C PHE A 124 4.51 2.65 5.20
N THR A 125 4.14 2.70 6.48
CA THR A 125 4.94 2.03 7.53
C THR A 125 4.89 0.50 7.42
N GLY A 126 3.74 -0.07 7.06
CA GLY A 126 3.58 -1.49 6.78
C GLY A 126 4.45 -1.95 5.60
N GLN A 127 4.46 -1.19 4.51
CA GLN A 127 5.31 -1.47 3.34
C GLN A 127 6.80 -1.51 3.71
N MET A 128 7.25 -0.57 4.54
CA MET A 128 8.65 -0.56 5.01
C MET A 128 9.00 -1.83 5.80
N VAL A 129 8.08 -2.33 6.64
CA VAL A 129 8.30 -3.60 7.35
C VAL A 129 8.34 -4.77 6.38
N HIS A 130 7.45 -4.79 5.39
CA HIS A 130 7.42 -5.81 4.34
C HIS A 130 8.77 -5.89 3.60
N GLU A 131 9.30 -4.75 3.16
CA GLU A 131 10.60 -4.71 2.48
C GLU A 131 11.77 -5.18 3.36
N MET A 132 11.72 -4.94 4.67
CA MET A 132 12.72 -5.44 5.60
C MET A 132 12.64 -6.96 5.81
N ILE A 133 11.44 -7.53 5.75
CA ILE A 133 11.20 -8.97 5.87
C ILE A 133 11.68 -9.69 4.59
N ASP A 134 11.25 -9.18 3.44
CA ASP A 134 11.49 -9.82 2.13
C ASP A 134 12.93 -9.64 1.64
N GLY A 135 13.69 -8.70 2.22
CA GLY A 135 15.09 -8.48 1.80
C GLY A 135 15.22 -7.50 0.63
N ASP A 136 14.22 -6.65 0.47
CA ASP A 136 14.12 -5.67 -0.62
C ASP A 136 14.94 -4.41 -0.34
N SER A 137 14.68 -3.38 -1.13
CA SER A 137 15.34 -2.07 -1.14
C SER A 137 15.74 -1.53 0.23
N LEU A 138 14.81 -1.50 1.20
CA LEU A 138 15.09 -0.95 2.53
C LEU A 138 16.08 -1.80 3.34
N SER A 139 16.08 -3.13 3.14
CA SER A 139 16.99 -4.05 3.82
C SER A 139 18.42 -4.00 3.30
N LYS A 140 18.58 -3.57 2.03
CA LYS A 140 19.88 -3.42 1.35
C LYS A 140 20.66 -2.20 1.84
N LEU A 141 20.01 -1.28 2.56
CA LEU A 141 20.68 -0.15 3.21
C LEU A 141 21.45 -0.56 4.47
N LYS A 142 22.27 0.36 5.01
CA LYS A 142 22.94 0.13 6.29
C LYS A 142 21.90 -0.03 7.41
N PRO A 143 22.05 -1.00 8.33
CA PRO A 143 21.04 -1.28 9.37
C PRO A 143 20.61 -0.06 10.18
N LYS A 144 21.56 0.83 10.50
CA LYS A 144 21.28 2.09 11.21
C LYS A 144 20.46 3.07 10.37
N THR A 145 20.72 3.14 9.06
CA THR A 145 19.98 3.99 8.14
C THR A 145 18.54 3.50 7.99
N SER A 146 18.34 2.19 7.75
CA SER A 146 16.99 1.60 7.67
C SER A 146 16.21 1.84 8.95
N GLN A 147 16.86 1.63 10.11
CA GLN A 147 16.25 1.90 11.42
C GLN A 147 15.76 3.34 11.56
N VAL A 148 16.61 4.33 11.24
CA VAL A 148 16.25 5.75 11.36
C VAL A 148 15.08 6.10 10.45
N ILE A 149 15.08 5.63 9.20
CA ILE A 149 13.97 5.89 8.25
C ILE A 149 12.67 5.28 8.81
N ILE A 150 12.70 4.03 9.30
CA ILE A 150 11.53 3.36 9.88
C ILE A 150 11.02 4.09 11.12
N TRP A 151 11.92 4.57 11.98
CA TRP A 151 11.54 5.31 13.18
C TRP A 151 10.90 6.65 12.83
N CYS A 152 11.51 7.43 11.94
CA CYS A 152 10.94 8.70 11.49
C CYS A 152 9.56 8.48 10.88
N ALA A 153 9.40 7.49 9.98
CA ALA A 153 8.12 7.14 9.39
C ALA A 153 7.09 6.75 10.45
N SER A 154 7.47 5.88 11.39
CA SER A 154 6.56 5.41 12.45
C SER A 154 6.14 6.53 13.41
N ILE A 155 7.04 7.45 13.76
CA ILE A 155 6.71 8.60 14.62
C ILE A 155 5.73 9.55 13.90
N VAL A 156 6.01 9.88 12.63
CA VAL A 156 5.09 10.71 11.82
C VAL A 156 3.73 10.03 11.71
N SER A 157 3.72 8.73 11.43
CA SER A 157 2.51 7.93 11.36
C SER A 157 1.70 7.91 12.64
N PHE A 158 2.38 7.80 13.78
CA PHE A 158 1.78 7.83 15.10
C PHE A 158 1.15 9.19 15.42
N ILE A 159 1.84 10.29 15.09
CA ILE A 159 1.31 11.65 15.27
C ILE A 159 0.07 11.86 14.42
N ILE A 160 0.09 11.47 13.13
CA ILE A 160 -1.07 11.58 12.24
C ILE A 160 -2.26 10.79 12.79
N ALA A 161 -2.02 9.56 13.27
CA ALA A 161 -3.08 8.73 13.83
C ALA A 161 -3.66 9.33 15.12
N ILE A 162 -2.84 9.88 16.02
CA ILE A 162 -3.29 10.57 17.24
C ILE A 162 -4.15 11.77 16.89
N VAL A 163 -3.63 12.66 16.04
CA VAL A 163 -4.34 13.89 15.63
C VAL A 163 -5.67 13.53 14.98
N SER A 164 -5.66 12.53 14.09
CA SER A 164 -6.88 12.06 13.42
C SER A 164 -7.87 11.47 14.41
N PHE A 165 -7.43 10.63 15.36
CA PHE A 165 -8.28 10.06 16.39
C PHE A 165 -8.94 11.14 17.26
N PHE A 166 -8.19 12.14 17.72
CA PHE A 166 -8.73 13.22 18.56
C PHE A 166 -9.73 14.12 17.82
N ILE A 167 -9.46 14.45 16.55
CA ILE A 167 -10.33 15.33 15.77
C ILE A 167 -11.59 14.61 15.30
N THR A 168 -11.45 13.38 14.80
CA THR A 168 -12.56 12.65 14.19
C THR A 168 -13.37 11.84 15.18
N GLN A 169 -12.78 11.45 16.31
CA GLN A 169 -13.36 10.58 17.33
C GLN A 169 -13.80 9.19 16.81
N TYR A 170 -13.38 8.80 15.60
CA TYR A 170 -13.72 7.50 15.05
C TYR A 170 -12.88 6.39 15.69
N LEU A 171 -13.56 5.40 16.27
CA LEU A 171 -12.93 4.20 16.83
C LEU A 171 -12.14 3.41 15.78
N MET A 172 -12.46 3.56 14.49
CA MET A 172 -11.71 2.97 13.37
C MET A 172 -10.19 3.25 13.44
N PHE A 173 -9.77 4.35 14.06
CA PHE A 173 -8.36 4.70 14.20
C PHE A 173 -7.65 4.04 15.38
N LEU A 174 -8.38 3.41 16.30
CA LEU A 174 -7.79 2.82 17.49
C LEU A 174 -6.73 1.76 17.16
N PRO A 175 -6.96 0.81 16.24
CA PRO A 175 -5.92 -0.15 15.91
C PRO A 175 -4.74 0.48 15.17
N ILE A 176 -5.02 1.52 14.36
CA ILE A 176 -4.02 2.24 13.57
C ILE A 176 -2.99 2.92 14.49
N LEU A 177 -3.38 3.33 15.70
CA LEU A 177 -2.45 3.86 16.70
C LEU A 177 -1.41 2.83 17.16
N PHE A 178 -1.73 1.54 17.16
CA PHE A 178 -0.84 0.49 17.68
C PHE A 178 0.19 -0.01 16.65
N PHE A 179 -0.12 0.09 15.35
CA PHE A 179 0.80 -0.36 14.29
C PHE A 179 2.19 0.31 14.38
N PRO A 180 2.30 1.65 14.41
CA PRO A 180 3.61 2.30 14.50
C PRO A 180 4.39 1.93 15.77
N ILE A 181 3.70 1.70 16.88
CA ILE A 181 4.32 1.29 18.16
C ILE A 181 4.97 -0.09 18.01
N GLY A 182 4.23 -1.04 17.42
CA GLY A 182 4.76 -2.38 17.14
C GLY A 182 6.00 -2.35 16.24
N ILE A 183 5.96 -1.52 15.19
CA ILE A 183 7.08 -1.35 14.26
C ILE A 183 8.31 -0.76 14.97
N LEU A 184 8.12 0.30 15.77
CA LEU A 184 9.20 0.89 16.58
C LEU A 184 9.85 -0.15 17.50
N TYR A 185 9.05 -1.02 18.11
CA TYR A 185 9.54 -2.09 18.98
C TYR A 185 10.37 -3.12 18.21
N ILE A 186 9.90 -3.57 17.05
CA ILE A 186 10.61 -4.54 16.18
C ILE A 186 11.98 -3.97 15.79
N PHE A 187 12.00 -2.72 15.33
CA PHE A 187 13.21 -2.05 14.86
C PHE A 187 13.91 -1.25 15.97
N ARG A 188 13.78 -1.65 17.24
CA ARG A 188 14.45 -0.97 18.37
C ARG A 188 15.98 -1.07 18.35
N LYS A 189 16.52 -2.09 17.67
CA LYS A 189 17.97 -2.30 17.49
C LYS A 189 18.29 -2.40 16.00
N PRO A 190 19.40 -1.81 15.53
CA PRO A 190 19.81 -1.88 14.13
C PRO A 190 20.20 -3.32 13.78
N ARG A 191 19.39 -4.00 12.98
CA ARG A 191 19.61 -5.38 12.56
C ARG A 191 19.09 -5.57 11.14
N ASN A 192 19.88 -6.26 10.31
CA ASN A 192 19.43 -6.67 8.97
C ASN A 192 18.76 -8.04 8.99
N ASN A 193 19.02 -8.83 10.04
CA ASN A 193 18.41 -10.14 10.21
C ASN A 193 17.34 -10.07 11.30
N LEU A 194 16.08 -9.97 10.87
CA LEU A 194 14.93 -10.14 11.74
C LEU A 194 14.87 -11.62 12.14
N LEU A 195 15.11 -11.93 13.42
CA LEU A 195 14.91 -13.29 13.94
C LEU A 195 13.41 -13.62 13.80
N GLY A 196 13.08 -14.75 13.15
CA GLY A 196 11.68 -15.16 12.94
C GLY A 196 10.95 -14.37 11.85
N ARG A 197 11.61 -14.03 10.73
CA ARG A 197 10.98 -13.37 9.55
C ARG A 197 9.65 -14.02 9.15
N SER A 198 9.59 -15.34 9.09
CA SER A 198 8.36 -16.09 8.81
C SER A 198 7.28 -15.79 9.85
N SER A 199 7.60 -15.92 11.15
CA SER A 199 6.67 -15.63 12.25
C SER A 199 6.18 -14.18 12.27
N LEU A 200 7.03 -13.21 11.91
CA LEU A 200 6.63 -11.79 11.77
C LEU A 200 5.69 -11.59 10.58
N LYS A 201 5.95 -12.24 9.44
CA LYS A 201 5.09 -12.21 8.25
C LYS A 201 3.71 -12.82 8.56
N ASP A 202 3.69 -13.99 9.19
CA ASP A 202 2.46 -14.69 9.60
C ASP A 202 1.64 -13.85 10.59
N THR A 203 2.30 -13.27 11.59
CA THR A 203 1.65 -12.36 12.55
C THR A 203 1.08 -11.13 11.86
N GLY A 204 1.82 -10.56 10.90
CA GLY A 204 1.36 -9.44 10.09
C GLY A 204 0.10 -9.78 9.28
N ILE A 205 0.05 -10.96 8.66
CA ILE A 205 -1.12 -11.45 7.91
C ILE A 205 -2.32 -11.62 8.85
N ILE A 206 -2.13 -12.27 10.01
CA ILE A 206 -3.21 -12.46 11.00
C ILE A 206 -3.74 -11.11 11.47
N LEU A 207 -2.85 -10.18 11.82
CA LEU A 207 -3.23 -8.85 12.28
C LEU A 207 -3.96 -8.05 11.19
N GLY A 208 -3.50 -8.13 9.93
CA GLY A 208 -4.18 -7.52 8.79
C GLY A 208 -5.59 -8.07 8.57
N ASN A 209 -5.79 -9.37 8.71
CA ASN A 209 -7.11 -9.99 8.61
C ASN A 209 -8.02 -9.61 9.79
N LEU A 210 -7.49 -9.58 11.02
CA LEU A 210 -8.22 -9.11 12.20
C LEU A 210 -8.64 -7.64 12.04
N MET A 211 -7.78 -6.81 11.44
CA MET A 211 -8.10 -5.42 11.10
C MET A 211 -9.24 -5.32 10.11
N LEU A 212 -9.22 -6.12 9.06
CA LEU A 212 -10.31 -6.16 8.09
C LEU A 212 -11.63 -6.54 8.77
N VAL A 213 -11.63 -7.58 9.60
CA VAL A 213 -12.81 -7.99 10.39
C VAL A 213 -13.27 -6.86 11.32
N TYR A 214 -12.36 -6.19 12.00
CA TYR A 214 -12.67 -5.05 12.86
C TYR A 214 -13.35 -3.92 12.09
N VAL A 215 -12.83 -3.55 10.91
CA VAL A 215 -13.42 -2.53 10.05
C VAL A 215 -14.80 -2.95 9.56
N ILE A 216 -14.98 -4.22 9.17
CA ILE A 216 -16.29 -4.76 8.76
C ILE A 216 -17.29 -4.65 9.92
N ILE A 217 -16.89 -5.04 11.14
CA ILE A 217 -17.75 -4.93 12.32
C ILE A 217 -18.14 -3.47 12.57
N LEU A 218 -17.21 -2.52 12.48
CA LEU A 218 -17.52 -1.09 12.65
C LEU A 218 -18.46 -0.55 11.56
N ILE A 219 -18.40 -1.07 10.34
CA ILE A 219 -19.34 -0.68 9.27
C ILE A 219 -20.74 -1.26 9.54
N LEU A 220 -20.82 -2.48 10.10
CA LEU A 220 -22.08 -3.19 10.34
C LEU A 220 -22.73 -2.85 11.69
N ALA A 221 -21.96 -2.34 12.66
CA ALA A 221 -22.42 -1.93 13.98
C ALA A 221 -22.55 -0.39 14.01
N PRO A 222 -23.70 0.17 13.57
CA PRO A 222 -23.96 1.61 13.63
C PRO A 222 -23.96 2.16 15.07
#